data_AF-A0A7Z7YRK7-F1
#
_entry.id   AF-A0A7Z7YRK7-F1
#
_cell.length_a   1.000
_cell.length_b   1.000
_cell.length_c   1.000
_cell.angle_alpha   90.00
_cell.angle_beta   90.00
_cell.angle_gamma   90.00
#
_symmetry.space_group_name_H-M   'P 1'
#
loop_
_entity.id
_entity.type
_entity.pdbx_description
1 polymer ?
#
loop_
_entity_poly.entity_id
_entity_poly.type
_entity_poly.pdbx_seq_one_letter_code
_entity_poly.pdbx_strand_id
1 'polypeptide(L)'
;SKDYFNRDRFILSAGHGSALLYSLLHVSGSLELEELKQFRQWDSKTPGHPEYRHTDGVEVTTGPLGQGFAMGVGMALAESHLAGKFNKDNFDIVNHYTYVLASDGDLMEGISHEAASFAGHNQLDKLIV
;
A
#
# COMPACT_ATOMS: atom_id res chain seq x y z
N SER A 1 2.92 15.35 -1.02
CA SER A 1 1.46 15.41 -1.24
C SER A 1 0.98 14.03 -1.65
N LYS A 2 -0.11 13.53 -1.06
CA LYS A 2 -0.75 12.26 -1.48
C LYS A 2 -1.16 12.25 -2.95
N ASP A 3 -1.41 13.44 -3.50
CA ASP A 3 -1.85 13.61 -4.89
C ASP A 3 -0.70 13.54 -5.89
N TYR A 4 0.55 13.40 -5.40
CA TYR A 4 1.69 13.16 -6.28
C TYR A 4 1.57 11.78 -6.90
N PHE A 5 1.28 11.74 -8.20
CA PHE A 5 1.00 10.50 -8.92
C PHE A 5 2.20 9.55 -8.96
N ASN A 6 3.43 10.07 -8.94
CA ASN A 6 4.66 9.26 -8.99
C ASN A 6 5.29 9.00 -7.60
N ARG A 7 4.52 9.06 -6.51
CA ARG A 7 5.01 8.69 -5.16
C ARG A 7 5.20 7.17 -5.04
N ASP A 8 6.11 6.70 -4.20
CA ASP A 8 6.14 5.28 -3.84
C ASP A 8 4.83 4.88 -3.15
N ARG A 9 4.39 3.63 -3.35
CA ARG A 9 3.19 3.10 -2.71
C ARG A 9 3.61 2.25 -1.53
N PHE A 10 3.01 2.48 -0.37
CA PHE A 10 3.18 1.63 0.81
C PHE A 10 1.86 1.00 1.21
N ILE A 11 1.84 -0.32 1.34
CA ILE A 11 0.65 -1.11 1.65
C ILE A 11 0.93 -1.96 2.90
N LEU A 12 0.16 -1.74 3.95
CA LEU A 12 0.15 -2.63 5.11
C LEU A 12 -0.85 -3.77 4.86
N SER A 13 -0.39 -4.91 4.33
CA SER A 13 -1.26 -6.08 4.09
C SER A 13 -1.76 -6.68 5.40
N ALA A 14 -0.86 -6.75 6.39
CA ALA A 14 -1.16 -7.12 7.76
C ALA A 14 -1.96 -6.01 8.48
N GLY A 15 -3.19 -5.74 8.03
CA GLY A 15 -3.99 -4.59 8.44
C GLY A 15 -4.29 -4.51 9.93
N HIS A 16 -4.17 -5.61 10.67
CA HIS A 16 -4.28 -5.62 12.13
C HIS A 16 -3.17 -4.78 12.81
N GLY A 17 -2.03 -4.59 12.14
CA GLY A 17 -0.94 -3.70 12.55
C GLY A 17 -1.20 -2.21 12.29
N SER A 18 -2.46 -1.79 12.12
CA SER A 18 -2.88 -0.44 11.71
C SER A 18 -2.24 0.69 12.53
N ALA A 19 -2.04 0.49 13.84
CA ALA A 19 -1.37 1.45 14.70
C ALA A 19 0.05 1.81 14.23
N LEU A 20 0.78 0.87 13.62
CA LEU A 20 2.10 1.13 13.01
C LEU A 20 1.96 2.11 11.83
N LEU A 21 1.05 1.84 10.90
CA LEU A 21 0.81 2.69 9.74
C LEU A 21 0.40 4.10 10.18
N TYR A 22 -0.50 4.22 11.15
CA TYR A 22 -0.93 5.53 11.65
C TYR A 22 0.21 6.27 12.35
N SER A 23 1.08 5.56 13.07
CA SER A 23 2.28 6.15 13.68
C SER A 23 3.25 6.69 12.62
N LEU A 24 3.48 5.94 11.54
CA LEU A 24 4.29 6.38 10.40
C LEU A 24 3.69 7.62 9.74
N LEU A 25 2.38 7.62 9.50
CA LEU A 25 1.65 8.76 8.92
C LEU A 25 1.71 10.00 9.82
N HIS A 26 1.69 9.83 11.14
CA HIS A 26 1.84 10.94 12.06
C HIS A 26 3.24 11.55 11.98
N VAL A 27 4.28 10.71 12.04
CA VAL A 27 5.67 11.19 11.99
C VAL A 27 6.02 11.78 10.61
N SER A 28 5.35 11.33 9.54
CA SER A 28 5.47 11.93 8.20
C SER A 28 4.58 13.17 7.99
N GLY A 29 3.86 13.63 9.03
CA GLY A 29 3.04 14.84 9.00
C GLY A 29 1.70 14.72 8.26
N SER A 30 1.24 13.50 7.96
CA SER A 30 -0.04 13.23 7.28
C SER A 30 -1.20 12.99 8.26
N LEU A 31 -0.92 12.78 9.54
CA LEU A 31 -1.92 12.51 10.57
C LEU A 31 -1.62 13.26 11.87
N GLU A 32 -2.64 13.84 12.50
CA GLU A 32 -2.47 14.57 13.76
C GLU A 32 -2.34 13.62 14.96
N LEU A 33 -1.62 14.04 16.01
CA LEU A 33 -1.46 13.24 17.23
C LEU A 33 -2.80 12.94 17.91
N GLU A 34 -3.77 13.86 17.83
CA GLU A 34 -5.10 13.66 18.42
C GLU A 34 -5.87 12.52 17.77
N GLU A 35 -5.70 12.30 16.46
CA GLU A 35 -6.30 11.15 15.77
C GLU A 35 -5.74 9.83 16.29
N LEU A 36 -4.45 9.76 16.63
CA LEU A 36 -3.86 8.56 17.25
C LEU A 36 -4.47 8.25 18.62
N LYS A 37 -4.78 9.29 19.42
CA LYS A 37 -5.44 9.13 20.72
C LYS A 37 -6.89 8.65 20.57
N GLN A 38 -7.51 8.91 19.41
CA GLN A 38 -8.85 8.47 19.05
C GLN A 38 -8.85 7.12 18.29
N PHE A 39 -7.80 6.30 18.44
CA PHE A 39 -7.75 4.99 17.79
C PHE A 39 -8.99 4.15 18.11
N ARG A 40 -9.62 3.63 17.05
CA ARG A 40 -10.85 2.81 17.10
C ARG A 40 -12.07 3.50 17.73
N GLN A 41 -12.03 4.82 17.91
CA GLN A 41 -13.20 5.58 18.35
C GLN A 41 -14.08 5.94 17.16
N TRP A 42 -15.36 6.21 17.43
CA TRP A 42 -16.32 6.56 16.40
C TRP A 42 -15.87 7.82 15.64
N ASP A 43 -16.00 7.80 14.31
CA ASP A 43 -15.63 8.85 13.36
C ASP A 43 -14.15 9.29 13.37
N SER A 44 -13.26 8.60 14.10
CA SER A 44 -11.83 8.90 14.05
C SER A 44 -11.23 8.50 12.71
N LYS A 45 -10.15 9.19 12.29
CA LYS A 45 -9.36 8.82 11.10
C LYS A 45 -8.39 7.68 11.40
N THR A 46 -8.56 6.98 12.50
CA THR A 46 -7.72 5.85 12.92
C THR A 46 -8.60 4.64 13.24
N PRO A 47 -9.35 4.12 12.25
CA PRO A 47 -10.17 2.92 12.41
C PRO A 47 -9.32 1.69 12.77
N GLY A 48 -9.96 0.63 13.24
CA GLY A 48 -9.25 -0.58 13.70
C GLY A 48 -8.40 -1.26 12.64
N HIS A 49 -8.76 -1.07 11.38
CA HIS A 49 -8.06 -1.51 10.18
C HIS A 49 -7.94 -0.32 9.22
N PRO A 50 -6.89 -0.21 8.39
CA PRO A 50 -6.72 0.94 7.50
C PRO A 50 -7.85 1.01 6.47
N GLU A 51 -8.39 2.19 6.24
CA GLU A 51 -9.48 2.43 5.29
C GLU A 51 -9.09 3.49 4.26
N TYR A 52 -9.10 3.11 2.98
CA TYR A 52 -8.81 4.00 1.85
C TYR A 52 -9.82 5.15 1.80
N ARG A 53 -9.30 6.37 1.55
CA ARG A 53 -10.04 7.66 1.54
C ARG A 53 -10.55 8.15 2.89
N HIS A 54 -10.58 7.30 3.92
CA HIS A 54 -10.94 7.72 5.27
C HIS A 54 -9.74 8.33 6.02
N THR A 55 -8.61 7.64 5.99
CA THR A 55 -7.34 8.10 6.58
C THR A 55 -6.39 8.60 5.50
N ASP A 56 -5.81 9.78 5.70
CA ASP A 56 -4.87 10.35 4.74
C ASP A 56 -3.57 9.55 4.65
N GLY A 57 -3.14 9.20 3.44
CA GLY A 57 -1.94 8.38 3.21
C GLY A 57 -2.14 6.86 3.31
N VAL A 58 -3.36 6.38 3.55
CA VAL A 58 -3.71 4.96 3.38
C VAL A 58 -4.00 4.68 1.91
N GLU A 59 -3.19 3.82 1.29
CA GLU A 59 -3.29 3.48 -0.15
C GLU A 59 -4.47 2.55 -0.48
N VAL A 60 -4.77 1.60 0.42
CA VAL A 60 -5.82 0.59 0.24
C VAL A 60 -6.46 0.23 1.58
N THR A 61 -7.72 -0.23 1.54
CA THR A 61 -8.37 -0.80 2.72
C THR A 61 -7.88 -2.22 2.94
N THR A 62 -7.28 -2.51 4.10
CA THR A 62 -6.74 -3.84 4.44
C THR A 62 -7.32 -4.35 5.75
N GLY A 63 -7.32 -5.66 5.95
CA GLY A 63 -7.93 -6.31 7.11
C GLY A 63 -8.17 -7.80 6.84
N PRO A 64 -8.89 -8.14 5.76
CA PRO A 64 -8.84 -9.48 5.19
C PRO A 64 -7.42 -9.77 4.70
N LEU A 65 -6.78 -10.79 5.27
CA LEU A 65 -5.39 -11.14 5.00
C LEU A 65 -5.20 -11.54 3.52
N GLY A 66 -3.98 -11.36 3.01
CA GLY A 66 -3.58 -11.67 1.64
C GLY A 66 -4.03 -10.65 0.58
N GLN A 67 -5.14 -9.96 0.81
CA GLN A 67 -5.69 -8.98 -0.16
C GLN A 67 -4.78 -7.76 -0.35
N GLY A 68 -4.14 -7.27 0.72
CA GLY A 68 -3.20 -6.15 0.63
C GLY A 68 -2.00 -6.48 -0.26
N PHE A 69 -1.44 -7.68 -0.12
CA PHE A 69 -0.41 -8.21 -1.00
C PHE A 69 -0.87 -8.19 -2.47
N ALA A 70 -2.04 -8.77 -2.75
CA ALA A 70 -2.57 -8.86 -4.12
C ALA A 70 -2.82 -7.47 -4.74
N MET A 71 -3.33 -6.52 -3.96
CA MET A 71 -3.48 -5.14 -4.41
C MET A 71 -2.13 -4.46 -4.66
N GLY A 72 -1.09 -4.77 -3.88
CA GLY A 72 0.27 -4.30 -4.13
C GLY A 72 0.86 -4.81 -5.44
N VAL A 73 0.63 -6.08 -5.78
CA VAL A 73 0.94 -6.62 -7.11
C VAL A 73 0.23 -5.82 -8.21
N GLY A 74 -1.05 -5.50 -8.02
CA GLY A 74 -1.81 -4.66 -8.95
C GLY A 74 -1.23 -3.25 -9.13
N MET A 75 -0.76 -2.62 -8.05
CA MET A 75 -0.12 -1.29 -8.11
C MET A 75 1.22 -1.34 -8.83
N ALA A 76 2.05 -2.35 -8.59
CA ALA A 76 3.32 -2.53 -9.30
C ALA A 76 3.11 -2.81 -10.80
N LEU A 77 2.09 -3.61 -11.14
CA LEU A 77 1.69 -3.83 -12.53
C LEU A 77 1.26 -2.52 -13.21
N ALA A 78 0.48 -1.69 -12.52
CA ALA A 78 0.04 -0.40 -13.04
C ALA A 78 1.21 0.57 -13.26
N GLU A 79 2.17 0.61 -12.34
CA GLU A 79 3.42 1.38 -12.51
C GLU A 79 4.18 0.94 -13.76
N SER A 80 4.45 -0.37 -13.90
CA SER A 80 5.18 -0.94 -15.03
C SER A 80 4.47 -0.67 -16.36
N HIS A 81 3.14 -0.84 -16.39
CA HIS A 81 2.33 -0.56 -17.57
C HIS A 81 2.39 0.93 -17.98
N LEU A 82 2.23 1.84 -17.01
CA LEU A 82 2.23 3.27 -17.29
C LEU A 82 3.63 3.78 -17.66
N ALA A 83 4.69 3.25 -17.04
CA ALA A 83 6.07 3.51 -17.40
C ALA A 83 6.34 3.09 -18.85
N GLY A 84 5.97 1.88 -19.25
CA GLY A 84 6.10 1.40 -20.63
C GLY A 84 5.28 2.20 -21.65
N LYS A 85 4.19 2.83 -21.22
CA LYS A 85 3.32 3.65 -22.08
C LYS A 85 3.83 5.09 -22.24
N PHE A 86 4.34 5.70 -21.17
CA PHE A 86 4.57 7.14 -21.11
C PHE A 86 6.05 7.55 -21.02
N ASN A 87 6.94 6.70 -20.51
CA ASN A 87 8.35 7.05 -20.46
C ASN A 87 8.93 7.14 -21.88
N LYS A 88 9.91 8.02 -22.05
CA LYS A 88 10.66 8.27 -23.29
C LYS A 88 12.14 8.33 -22.97
N ASP A 89 12.98 8.26 -24.00
CA ASP A 89 14.42 8.45 -23.85
C ASP A 89 14.71 9.75 -23.09
N ASN A 90 15.38 9.64 -21.94
CA ASN A 90 15.69 10.74 -21.01
C ASN A 90 14.50 11.36 -20.24
N PHE A 91 13.32 10.72 -20.24
CA PHE A 91 12.14 11.18 -19.52
C PHE A 91 11.42 10.03 -18.80
N ASP A 92 11.76 9.85 -17.52
CA ASP A 92 11.10 8.91 -16.61
C ASP A 92 9.92 9.57 -15.89
N ILE A 93 8.74 9.56 -16.54
CA ILE A 93 7.52 10.18 -16.01
C ILE A 93 6.93 9.32 -14.90
N VAL A 94 6.90 8.01 -15.10
CA VAL A 94 6.46 7.01 -14.11
C VAL A 94 7.68 6.17 -13.74
N ASN A 95 8.09 6.32 -12.49
CA ASN A 95 9.22 5.62 -11.91
C ASN A 95 9.09 5.67 -10.38
N HIS A 96 8.40 4.68 -9.81
CA HIS A 96 8.23 4.57 -8.37
C HIS A 96 8.13 3.10 -7.94
N TYR A 97 8.35 2.84 -6.66
CA TYR A 97 8.27 1.50 -6.08
C TYR A 97 6.89 1.22 -5.47
N THR A 98 6.61 -0.05 -5.27
CA THR A 98 5.50 -0.52 -4.43
C THR A 98 6.08 -1.40 -3.32
N TYR A 99 5.87 -0.97 -2.07
CA TYR A 99 6.27 -1.68 -0.86
C TYR A 99 5.04 -2.28 -0.18
N VAL A 100 5.09 -3.57 0.13
CA VAL A 100 4.05 -4.27 0.88
C VAL A 100 4.67 -4.78 2.17
N LEU A 101 4.00 -4.57 3.31
CA LEU A 101 4.35 -5.26 4.55
C LEU A 101 3.34 -6.40 4.76
N ALA A 102 3.79 -7.63 4.58
CA ALA A 102 3.01 -8.85 4.75
C ALA A 102 3.34 -9.59 6.05
N SER A 103 2.41 -10.41 6.51
CA SER A 103 2.54 -11.30 7.66
C SER A 103 2.41 -12.76 7.26
N ASP A 104 2.71 -13.68 8.18
CA ASP A 104 2.46 -15.12 7.99
C ASP A 104 0.98 -15.39 7.62
N GLY A 105 0.05 -14.62 8.18
CA GLY A 105 -1.37 -14.69 7.85
C GLY A 105 -1.65 -14.38 6.38
N ASP A 106 -0.99 -13.37 5.81
CA ASP A 106 -1.11 -13.05 4.39
C ASP A 106 -0.54 -14.18 3.51
N LEU A 107 0.58 -14.78 3.93
CA LEU A 107 1.26 -15.85 3.18
C LEU A 107 0.54 -17.20 3.27
N MET A 108 -0.35 -17.39 4.24
CA MET A 108 -1.21 -18.59 4.32
C MET A 108 -2.47 -18.48 3.46
N GLU A 109 -2.88 -17.28 3.09
CA GLU A 109 -4.05 -17.06 2.24
C GLU A 109 -3.75 -17.39 0.77
N GLY A 110 -4.58 -18.21 0.13
CA GLY A 110 -4.34 -18.67 -1.24
C GLY A 110 -4.16 -17.55 -2.27
N ILE A 111 -4.82 -16.40 -2.04
CA ILE A 111 -4.72 -15.24 -2.92
C ILE A 111 -3.30 -14.67 -3.00
N SER A 112 -2.50 -14.75 -1.92
CA SER A 112 -1.12 -14.27 -1.95
C SER A 112 -0.25 -15.15 -2.85
N HIS A 113 -0.49 -16.46 -2.89
CA HIS A 113 0.19 -17.38 -3.81
C HIS A 113 -0.18 -17.11 -5.28
N GLU A 114 -1.46 -16.88 -5.58
CA GLU A 114 -1.90 -16.51 -6.92
C GLU A 114 -1.23 -15.22 -7.39
N ALA A 115 -1.27 -14.18 -6.53
CA ALA A 115 -0.70 -12.88 -6.84
C ALA A 115 0.83 -12.93 -6.95
N ALA A 116 1.52 -13.66 -6.07
CA ALA A 116 2.98 -13.83 -6.11
C ALA A 116 3.43 -14.59 -7.36
N SER A 117 2.71 -15.65 -7.75
CA SER A 117 2.97 -16.39 -8.98
C SER A 117 2.83 -15.49 -10.21
N PHE A 118 1.76 -14.68 -10.25
CA PHE A 118 1.56 -13.68 -11.30
C PHE A 118 2.67 -12.62 -11.33
N ALA A 119 3.05 -12.07 -10.18
CA ALA A 119 4.09 -11.05 -10.07
C ALA A 119 5.46 -11.56 -10.55
N GLY A 120 5.82 -12.79 -10.14
CA GLY A 120 7.06 -13.44 -10.58
C GLY A 120 7.07 -13.73 -12.08
N HIS A 121 5.95 -14.20 -12.63
CA HIS A 121 5.82 -14.44 -14.08
C HIS A 121 5.98 -13.15 -14.90
N ASN A 122 5.42 -12.04 -14.41
CA ASN A 122 5.45 -10.74 -15.09
C ASN A 122 6.69 -9.89 -14.74
N GLN A 123 7.64 -10.42 -13.95
CA GLN A 123 8.90 -9.76 -13.60
C GLN A 123 8.71 -8.34 -13.03
N LEU A 124 7.78 -8.19 -12.08
CA LEU A 124 7.52 -6.89 -11.43
C LEU A 124 8.67 -6.52 -10.47
N ASP A 125 9.76 -6.00 -11.01
CA ASP A 125 11.03 -5.71 -10.33
C ASP A 125 10.98 -4.56 -9.31
N LYS A 126 9.97 -3.67 -9.42
CA LYS A 126 9.70 -2.58 -8.48
C LYS A 126 8.70 -2.91 -7.38
N LEU A 127 8.30 -4.19 -7.26
CA LEU A 127 7.54 -4.70 -6.12
C LEU A 127 8.50 -5.25 -5.05
N ILE A 128 8.35 -4.78 -3.82
CA ILE A 128 9.13 -5.24 -2.65
C ILE A 128 8.13 -5.64 -1.57
N VAL A 129 8.25 -6.86 -1.04
CA VAL A 129 7.41 -7.41 0.03
C VAL A 129 8.25 -7.83 1.22
#